data_AF-X1HDI2-F1
#
_entry.id   AF-X1HDI2-F1
#
_cell.length_a   1.000
_cell.length_b   1.000
_cell.length_c   1.000
_cell.angle_alpha   90.00
_cell.angle_beta   90.00
_cell.angle_gamma   90.00
#
_symmetry.space_group_name_H-M   'P 1'
#
loop_
_entity.id
_entity.type
_entity.pdbx_description
1 polymer ?
#
loop_
_entity_poly.entity_id
_entity_poly.type
_entity_poly.pdbx_seq_one_letter_code
_entity_poly.pdbx_strand_id
1 'polypeptide(L)'
;MIVFGVENGTRRLVGIPNPQGVETGIVNIIRDRCSLDVMPCIEFVSYQHMEFVVVTCPQGARKPYLVSRETRPYIRVGSSNREAQDEEIRRMYIEGSEGGFEGLPSLGATLADLSEALIAAYIRRREEMSGQSLDLSWVSSLLWV
;
A
#
# COMPACT_ATOMS: atom_id res chain seq x y z
N MET A 1 -8.14 -12.42 -2.73
CA MET A 1 -8.67 -13.43 -3.68
C MET A 1 -10.16 -13.19 -3.91
N ILE A 2 -10.59 -13.31 -5.16
CA ILE A 2 -11.98 -13.22 -5.62
C ILE A 2 -12.23 -14.45 -6.49
N VAL A 3 -13.38 -15.12 -6.34
CA VAL A 3 -13.73 -16.29 -7.13
C VAL A 3 -15.00 -15.99 -7.91
N PHE A 4 -14.95 -16.14 -9.22
CA PHE A 4 -16.08 -16.04 -10.12
C PHE A 4 -16.64 -17.44 -10.40
N GLY A 5 -17.95 -17.54 -10.63
CA GLY A 5 -18.66 -18.81 -10.81
C GLY A 5 -19.29 -19.37 -9.53
N VAL A 6 -19.27 -18.62 -8.43
CA VAL A 6 -19.90 -18.97 -7.15
C VAL A 6 -20.94 -17.93 -6.78
N GLU A 7 -22.14 -18.38 -6.39
CA GLU A 7 -23.19 -17.47 -5.91
C GLU A 7 -22.83 -16.90 -4.52
N ASN A 8 -22.87 -15.58 -4.36
CA ASN A 8 -22.40 -14.92 -3.13
C ASN A 8 -23.18 -15.33 -1.86
N GLY A 9 -24.50 -15.52 -1.97
CA GLY A 9 -25.35 -15.83 -0.82
C GLY A 9 -25.30 -17.31 -0.42
N THR A 10 -25.77 -18.19 -1.29
CA THR A 10 -25.85 -19.63 -1.00
C THR A 10 -24.50 -20.34 -1.09
N ARG A 11 -23.48 -19.70 -1.68
CA ARG A 11 -22.17 -20.29 -2.04
C ARG A 11 -22.29 -21.48 -2.98
N ARG A 12 -23.41 -21.59 -3.70
CA ARG A 12 -23.62 -22.63 -4.71
C ARG A 12 -22.65 -22.43 -5.87
N LEU A 13 -22.10 -23.54 -6.32
CA LEU A 13 -21.27 -23.63 -7.51
C LEU A 13 -22.17 -23.49 -8.75
N VAL A 14 -21.92 -22.46 -9.55
CA VAL A 14 -22.66 -22.17 -10.79
C VAL A 14 -21.75 -22.40 -12.01
N GLY A 15 -20.45 -22.16 -11.86
CA GLY A 15 -19.47 -22.21 -12.93
C GLY A 15 -19.56 -21.00 -13.87
N ILE A 16 -18.64 -20.95 -14.84
CA ILE A 16 -18.55 -19.91 -15.85
C ILE A 16 -18.48 -20.57 -17.23
N PRO A 17 -19.39 -20.23 -18.16
CA PRO A 17 -19.42 -20.84 -19.49
C PRO A 17 -18.26 -20.39 -20.40
N ASN A 18 -17.71 -19.20 -20.19
CA ASN A 18 -16.58 -18.66 -20.96
C ASN A 18 -15.55 -17.97 -20.03
N PRO A 19 -14.66 -18.73 -19.36
CA PRO A 19 -13.64 -18.20 -18.46
C PRO A 19 -12.70 -17.18 -19.12
N GLN A 20 -12.32 -17.41 -20.38
CA GLN A 20 -11.41 -16.53 -21.14
C GLN A 20 -12.04 -15.16 -21.43
N GLY A 21 -13.35 -15.13 -21.71
CA GLY A 21 -14.09 -13.88 -21.86
C GLY A 21 -14.12 -13.06 -20.56
N VAL A 22 -14.25 -13.75 -19.42
CA VAL A 22 -14.22 -13.11 -18.08
C VAL A 22 -12.83 -12.54 -17.79
N GLU A 23 -11.76 -13.31 -18.03
CA GLU A 23 -10.37 -12.84 -17.90
C GLU A 23 -10.13 -11.58 -18.74
N THR A 24 -10.45 -11.64 -20.03
CA THR A 24 -10.30 -10.51 -20.96
C THR A 24 -11.05 -9.28 -20.46
N GLY A 25 -12.28 -9.47 -19.98
CA GLY A 25 -13.08 -8.39 -19.40
C GLY A 25 -12.43 -7.76 -18.17
N ILE A 26 -11.92 -8.58 -17.25
CA ILE A 26 -11.22 -8.12 -16.04
C ILE A 26 -9.97 -7.32 -16.42
N VAL A 27 -9.13 -7.85 -17.31
CA VAL A 27 -7.89 -7.19 -17.75
C VAL A 27 -8.19 -5.84 -18.40
N ASN A 28 -9.20 -5.76 -19.28
CA ASN A 28 -9.59 -4.52 -19.93
C ASN A 28 -10.11 -3.49 -18.93
N ILE A 29 -10.99 -3.89 -18.01
CA ILE A 29 -11.51 -2.99 -16.97
C ILE A 29 -10.37 -2.44 -16.10
N ILE A 30 -9.44 -3.30 -15.68
CA ILE A 30 -8.30 -2.86 -14.87
C ILE A 30 -7.43 -1.88 -15.65
N ARG A 31 -7.10 -2.16 -16.91
CA ARG A 31 -6.27 -1.27 -17.73
C ARG A 31 -6.92 0.07 -18.02
N ASP A 32 -8.23 0.08 -18.25
CA ASP A 32 -8.97 1.30 -18.60
C ASP A 32 -9.28 2.17 -17.39
N ARG A 33 -9.47 1.54 -16.22
CA ARG A 33 -9.99 2.23 -15.03
C ARG A 33 -9.05 2.28 -13.85
N CYS A 34 -7.98 1.50 -13.80
CA CYS A 34 -7.12 1.42 -12.63
C CYS A 34 -5.66 1.63 -13.03
N SER A 35 -4.90 2.32 -12.17
CA SER A 35 -3.44 2.36 -12.26
C SER A 35 -2.87 1.55 -11.10
N LEU A 36 -2.40 0.33 -11.41
CA LEU A 36 -1.86 -0.59 -10.42
C LEU A 36 -0.36 -0.76 -10.64
N ASP A 37 0.40 -0.86 -9.55
CA ASP A 37 1.82 -1.19 -9.57
C ASP A 37 2.06 -2.70 -9.67
N VAL A 38 1.11 -3.51 -9.18
CA VAL A 38 1.13 -4.97 -9.33
C VAL A 38 -0.18 -5.44 -9.97
N MET A 39 -0.09 -6.13 -11.10
CA MET A 39 -1.25 -6.68 -11.78
C MET A 39 -1.83 -7.88 -11.01
N PRO A 40 -3.16 -8.01 -10.90
CA PRO A 40 -3.78 -9.20 -10.34
C PRO A 40 -3.45 -10.44 -11.18
N CYS A 41 -3.23 -11.57 -10.49
CA CYS A 41 -3.08 -12.87 -11.13
C CYS A 41 -4.46 -13.48 -11.35
N ILE A 42 -4.71 -14.01 -12.55
CA ILE A 42 -5.97 -14.64 -12.93
C ILE A 42 -5.69 -16.09 -13.29
N GLU A 43 -6.40 -17.01 -12.64
CA GLU A 43 -6.23 -18.45 -12.80
C GLU A 43 -7.57 -19.11 -13.15
N PHE A 44 -7.53 -20.09 -14.04
CA PHE A 44 -8.69 -20.93 -14.38
C PHE A 44 -8.64 -22.21 -13.57
N VAL A 45 -9.75 -22.53 -12.91
CA VAL A 45 -9.86 -23.70 -12.04
C VAL A 45 -11.07 -24.53 -12.48
N SER A 46 -10.83 -25.79 -12.83
CA SER A 46 -11.88 -26.76 -13.11
C SER A 46 -12.25 -27.54 -11.86
N TYR A 47 -13.54 -27.59 -11.51
CA TYR A 47 -14.04 -28.37 -10.37
C TYR A 47 -15.44 -28.92 -10.65
N GLN A 48 -15.68 -30.21 -10.41
CA GLN A 48 -16.97 -30.89 -10.67
C GLN A 48 -17.54 -30.64 -12.09
N HIS A 49 -16.68 -30.69 -13.11
CA HIS A 49 -17.03 -30.42 -14.52
C HIS A 49 -17.53 -28.98 -14.78
N MET A 50 -17.27 -28.06 -13.86
CA MET A 50 -17.53 -26.63 -14.00
C MET A 50 -16.21 -25.87 -14.02
N GLU A 51 -16.18 -24.74 -14.72
CA GLU A 51 -15.04 -23.84 -14.78
C GLU A 51 -15.23 -22.63 -13.86
N PHE A 52 -14.17 -22.18 -13.21
CA PHE A 52 -14.14 -21.03 -12.33
C PHE A 52 -12.96 -20.14 -12.68
N VAL A 53 -13.09 -18.84 -12.37
CA VAL A 53 -12.00 -17.87 -12.51
C VAL A 53 -11.64 -17.37 -11.12
N VAL A 54 -10.39 -17.58 -10.72
CA VAL A 54 -9.84 -17.11 -9.44
C VAL A 54 -8.94 -15.92 -9.72
N VAL A 55 -9.23 -14.80 -9.06
CA VAL A 55 -8.45 -13.56 -9.18
C VAL A 55 -7.77 -13.28 -7.85
N THR A 56 -6.44 -13.26 -7.87
CA THR A 56 -5.62 -12.91 -6.72
C THR A 56 -5.07 -11.51 -6.92
N CYS A 57 -5.59 -10.56 -6.15
CA CYS A 57 -5.11 -9.19 -6.11
C CYS A 57 -4.04 -9.04 -5.01
N PRO A 58 -2.75 -9.02 -5.36
CA PRO A 58 -1.70 -8.73 -4.39
C PRO A 58 -1.81 -7.27 -3.91
N GLN A 59 -1.35 -7.01 -2.69
CA GLN A 59 -1.18 -5.64 -2.22
C GLN A 59 0.16 -5.11 -2.72
N GLY A 60 0.13 -4.10 -3.58
CA GLY A 60 1.34 -3.39 -3.97
C GLY A 60 1.72 -2.28 -2.98
N ALA A 61 2.80 -1.60 -3.31
CA ALA A 61 3.34 -0.50 -2.52
C ALA A 61 2.61 0.82 -2.80
N ARG A 62 2.17 1.07 -4.05
CA ARG A 62 1.63 2.37 -4.48
C ARG A 62 0.14 2.56 -4.19
N LYS A 63 -0.25 2.42 -2.93
CA LYS A 63 -1.58 2.78 -2.42
C LYS A 63 -1.66 4.28 -2.10
N PRO A 64 -2.86 4.90 -2.14
CA PRO A 64 -4.15 4.31 -2.49
C PRO A 64 -4.34 4.08 -4.00
N TYR A 65 -5.05 3.00 -4.36
CA TYR A 65 -5.50 2.77 -5.73
C TYR A 65 -6.83 3.48 -5.97
N LEU A 66 -6.88 4.36 -6.96
CA LEU A 66 -8.09 5.06 -7.38
C LEU A 66 -8.63 4.48 -8.68
N VAL A 67 -9.94 4.26 -8.72
CA VAL A 67 -10.66 3.95 -9.95
C VAL A 67 -10.87 5.26 -10.71
N SER A 68 -10.70 5.21 -12.03
CA SER A 68 -10.87 6.36 -12.92
C SER A 68 -12.26 6.96 -12.73
N ARG A 69 -12.30 8.30 -12.60
CA ARG A 69 -13.48 9.13 -12.32
C ARG A 69 -14.03 9.03 -10.89
N GLU A 70 -13.43 8.26 -10.01
CA GLU A 70 -13.71 8.28 -8.58
C GLU A 70 -12.71 9.17 -7.85
N THR A 71 -13.18 9.88 -6.82
CA THR A 71 -12.35 10.81 -6.03
C THR A 71 -11.84 10.18 -4.75
N ARG A 72 -12.41 9.04 -4.33
CA ARG A 72 -12.07 8.36 -3.09
C ARG A 72 -11.82 6.88 -3.35
N PRO A 73 -10.83 6.26 -2.70
CA PRO A 73 -10.58 4.83 -2.83
C PRO A 73 -11.61 4.05 -2.01
N TYR A 74 -11.87 2.82 -2.45
CA TYR A 74 -12.69 1.86 -1.74
C TYR A 74 -11.82 0.87 -0.98
N ILE A 75 -12.27 0.48 0.22
CA ILE A 75 -11.67 -0.58 1.01
C ILE A 75 -12.68 -1.69 1.25
N ARG A 76 -12.18 -2.92 1.34
CA ARG A 76 -12.98 -4.08 1.72
C ARG A 76 -13.02 -4.22 3.23
N VAL A 77 -14.23 -4.23 3.80
CA VAL A 77 -14.46 -4.43 5.23
C VAL A 77 -15.35 -5.66 5.39
N GLY A 78 -14.77 -6.76 5.85
CA GLY A 78 -15.44 -8.06 5.90
C GLY A 78 -15.90 -8.52 4.51
N SER A 79 -17.22 -8.70 4.35
CA SER A 79 -17.83 -9.19 3.10
C SER A 79 -18.28 -8.08 2.14
N SER A 80 -18.16 -6.80 2.51
CA SER A 80 -18.58 -5.67 1.69
C SER A 80 -17.43 -4.70 1.39
N ASN A 81 -17.67 -3.81 0.43
CA ASN A 81 -16.78 -2.70 0.12
C ASN A 81 -17.43 -1.39 0.56
N ARG A 82 -16.64 -0.44 1.05
CA ARG A 82 -17.08 0.92 1.32
C ARG A 82 -16.01 1.93 0.93
N GLU A 83 -16.42 3.18 0.75
CA GLU A 83 -15.48 4.29 0.62
C GLU A 83 -14.59 4.39 1.86
N ALA A 84 -13.30 4.61 1.64
CA ALA A 84 -12.34 4.86 2.71
C ALA A 84 -12.62 6.21 3.38
N GLN A 85 -12.51 6.25 4.71
CA GLN A 85 -12.55 7.48 5.49
C GLN A 85 -11.24 8.26 5.32
N ASP A 86 -11.25 9.55 5.63
CA ASP A 86 -10.09 10.43 5.44
C ASP A 86 -8.83 9.92 6.17
N GLU A 87 -9.01 9.34 7.36
CA GLU A 87 -7.92 8.78 8.14
C GLU A 87 -7.30 7.52 7.49
N GLU A 88 -8.13 6.70 6.86
CA GLU A 88 -7.68 5.51 6.12
C GLU A 88 -6.96 5.92 4.84
N ILE A 89 -7.45 6.97 4.16
CA ILE A 89 -6.81 7.55 2.99
C ILE A 89 -5.43 8.10 3.34
N ARG A 90 -5.33 8.89 4.41
CA ARG A 90 -4.04 9.41 4.91
C ARG A 90 -3.06 8.29 5.15
N ARG A 91 -3.48 7.25 5.89
CA ARG A 91 -2.64 6.08 6.17
C ARG A 91 -2.17 5.39 4.89
N MET A 92 -3.04 5.20 3.90
CA MET A 92 -2.64 4.63 2.61
C MET A 92 -1.56 5.48 1.93
N TYR A 93 -1.69 6.81 1.89
CA TYR A 93 -0.67 7.67 1.32
C TYR A 93 0.68 7.59 2.05
N ILE A 94 0.66 7.51 3.39
CA ILE A 94 1.88 7.34 4.20
C ILE A 94 2.56 6.01 3.83
N GLU A 95 1.80 4.92 3.85
CA GLU A 95 2.31 3.59 3.58
C GLU A 95 2.77 3.41 2.12
N GLY A 96 2.22 4.20 1.18
CA GLY A 96 2.61 4.19 -0.23
C GLY A 96 3.67 5.22 -0.62
N SER A 97 4.14 6.04 0.32
CA SER A 97 5.18 7.05 0.05
C SER A 97 6.59 6.45 0.09
N GLU A 98 7.47 6.93 -0.80
CA GLU A 98 8.89 6.61 -0.75
C GLU A 98 9.52 7.27 0.49
N GLY A 99 9.81 6.47 1.51
CA GLY A 99 10.28 6.93 2.84
C GLY A 99 9.39 6.50 4.01
N GLY A 100 8.15 6.09 3.73
CA GLY A 100 7.21 5.60 4.74
C GLY A 100 6.95 6.60 5.86
N PHE A 101 6.51 6.09 7.02
CA PHE A 101 6.21 6.93 8.19
C PHE A 101 7.44 7.70 8.70
N GLU A 102 8.63 7.12 8.62
CA GLU A 102 9.86 7.72 9.17
C GLU A 102 10.39 8.89 8.35
N GLY A 103 10.02 8.99 7.07
CA GLY A 103 10.35 10.14 6.22
C GLY A 103 9.46 11.37 6.45
N LEU A 104 8.40 11.24 7.24
CA LEU A 104 7.47 12.34 7.50
C LEU A 104 7.97 13.23 8.65
N PRO A 105 7.83 14.56 8.53
CA PRO A 105 8.14 15.45 9.64
C PRO A 105 7.22 15.13 10.83
N SER A 106 7.80 15.13 12.03
CA SER A 106 7.02 14.98 13.26
C SER A 106 6.10 16.19 13.43
N LEU A 107 4.79 15.99 13.31
CA LEU A 107 3.78 17.04 13.41
C LEU A 107 3.87 17.75 14.76
N GLY A 108 4.07 19.08 14.73
CA GLY A 108 4.17 19.90 15.94
C GLY A 108 5.54 19.85 16.63
N ALA A 109 6.47 19.03 16.15
CA ALA A 109 7.84 19.07 16.64
C ALA A 109 8.54 20.34 16.14
N THR A 110 9.22 21.01 17.05
CA THR A 110 10.01 22.22 16.82
C THR A 110 11.46 21.97 17.21
N LEU A 111 12.35 22.92 16.89
CA LEU A 111 13.76 22.81 17.27
C LEU A 111 13.94 22.71 18.80
N ALA A 112 13.01 23.28 19.58
CA ALA A 112 13.03 23.25 21.04
C ALA A 112 12.78 21.84 21.62
N ASP A 113 12.19 20.93 20.84
CA ASP A 113 11.93 19.55 21.27
C ASP A 113 13.18 18.66 21.12
N LEU A 114 14.25 19.18 20.50
CA LEU A 114 15.53 18.47 20.41
C LEU A 114 16.31 18.59 21.72
N SER A 115 16.63 17.45 22.33
CA SER A 115 17.49 17.38 23.51
C SER A 115 18.95 17.19 23.11
N GLU A 116 19.79 18.18 23.41
CA GLU A 116 21.24 18.10 23.21
C GLU A 116 21.86 16.89 23.92
N ALA A 117 21.37 16.55 25.12
CA ALA A 117 21.86 15.42 25.90
C ALA A 117 21.59 14.08 25.20
N LEU A 118 20.40 13.92 24.61
CA LEU A 118 20.05 12.71 23.85
C LEU A 118 20.82 12.62 22.53
N ILE A 119 21.01 13.74 21.84
CA ILE A 119 21.82 13.81 20.62
C ILE A 119 23.27 13.40 20.91
N ALA A 120 23.88 13.95 21.97
CA ALA A 120 25.24 13.60 22.37
C ALA A 120 25.36 12.12 22.80
N ALA A 121 24.36 11.58 23.50
CA ALA A 121 24.33 10.17 23.86
C ALA A 121 24.22 9.26 22.63
N TYR A 122 23.42 9.65 21.64
CA TYR A 122 23.29 8.92 20.38
C TYR A 122 24.60 8.93 19.57
N ILE A 123 25.25 10.08 19.45
CA ILE A 123 26.54 10.20 18.73
C ILE A 123 27.58 9.28 19.36
N ARG A 124 27.78 9.33 20.69
CA ARG A 124 28.73 8.46 21.40
C ARG A 124 28.45 6.98 21.14
N ARG A 125 27.20 6.57 21.32
CA ARG A 125 26.78 5.18 21.08
C ARG A 125 27.03 4.74 19.63
N ARG A 126 26.82 5.63 18.67
CA ARG A 126 27.09 5.35 17.26
C ARG A 126 28.58 5.16 17.02
N GLU A 127 29.42 6.05 17.51
CA GLU A 127 30.87 5.99 17.35
C GLU A 127 31.47 4.72 17.97
N GLU A 128 30.98 4.31 19.14
CA GLU A 128 31.33 3.04 19.80
C GLU A 128 30.97 1.81 18.93
N MET A 129 29.84 1.87 18.23
CA MET A 129 29.33 0.77 17.40
C MET A 129 29.93 0.76 15.98
N SER A 130 30.21 1.92 15.38
CA SER A 130 30.68 2.05 14.00
C SER A 130 32.19 2.22 13.87
N GLY A 131 32.91 2.54 14.96
CA GLY A 131 34.36 2.74 14.97
C GLY A 131 34.85 3.93 14.14
N GLN A 132 33.93 4.80 13.70
CA GLN A 132 34.20 5.98 12.88
C GLN A 132 33.63 7.22 13.55
N SER A 133 34.48 8.23 13.77
CA SER A 133 34.09 9.56 14.27
C SER A 133 33.29 10.31 13.20
N LEU A 134 32.28 11.06 13.62
CA LEU A 134 31.55 11.95 12.71
C LEU A 134 32.35 13.23 12.44
N ASP A 135 32.50 13.61 11.17
CA ASP A 135 33.03 14.92 10.81
C ASP A 135 31.95 15.99 11.04
N LEU A 136 32.12 16.77 12.10
CA LEU A 136 31.23 17.86 12.51
C LEU A 136 31.80 19.25 12.15
N SER A 137 32.82 19.32 11.30
CA SER A 137 33.44 20.58 10.86
C SER A 137 32.41 21.59 10.31
N TRP A 138 31.39 21.11 9.59
CA TRP A 138 30.30 21.90 9.02
C TRP A 138 29.34 22.52 10.04
N VAL A 139 29.27 22.02 11.28
CA VAL A 139 28.37 22.57 12.33
C VAL A 139 28.81 23.97 12.75
N SER A 140 30.11 24.24 12.69
CA SER A 140 30.69 25.57 12.95
C SER A 140 30.22 26.65 11.97
N SER A 141 29.77 26.26 10.77
CA SER A 141 29.26 27.18 9.75
C SER A 141 27.77 27.52 9.93
N LEU A 142 27.03 26.76 10.75
CA LEU A 142 25.60 26.97 11.02
C LEU A 142 25.31 27.86 12.24
N LEU A 143 26.30 28.09 13.10
CA LEU A 143 26.15 28.89 14.33
C LEU A 143 26.43 30.39 14.15
N TRP A 144 26.57 30.87 12.90
CA TRP A 144 26.78 32.27 12.55
C TRP A 144 25.66 32.85 11.66
N VAL A 145 24.43 32.41 11.85
CA VAL A 145 23.19 33.04 11.34
C VAL A 145 22.23 33.18 12.52
#